data_AF-A0A7W1FBF5-F1
#
_entry.id   AF-A0A7W1FBF5-F1
#
_cell.length_a   1.000
_cell.length_b   1.000
_cell.length_c   1.000
_cell.angle_alpha   90.00
_cell.angle_beta   90.00
_cell.angle_gamma   90.00
#
_symmetry.space_group_name_H-M   'P 1'
#
loop_
_entity.id
_entity.type
_entity.pdbx_description
1 polymer ?
#
loop_
_entity_poly.entity_id
_entity_poly.type
_entity_poly.pdbx_seq_one_letter_code
_entity_poly.pdbx_strand_id
1 'polypeptide(L)'
;FAKSSSVKNNKHAAKVLRGEAETEKPRSTYTGKTYDSTDAIAEFFKMKKSGQGSEVRGQKENSKPLSGFEKLKAAGSNQSKIQNPKSKIEIGLVPGSHVRHAKYGKGLVLRREGTGDNVKLTISFPGFGQKKLIEKFANLEQA
;
A
#
# COMPACT_ATOMS: atom_id res chain seq x y z
N PHE A 1 19.17 -9.90 -8.20
CA PHE A 1 19.42 -10.91 -7.16
C PHE A 1 18.12 -11.64 -6.82
N ALA A 2 17.74 -12.61 -7.66
CA ALA A 2 16.39 -13.18 -7.69
C ALA A 2 16.26 -14.39 -6.74
N LYS A 3 15.34 -14.31 -5.78
CA LYS A 3 14.90 -15.41 -4.91
C LYS A 3 13.89 -16.30 -5.65
N SER A 4 14.27 -16.86 -6.80
CA SER A 4 13.44 -17.82 -7.57
C SER A 4 13.10 -19.06 -6.72
N SER A 5 11.92 -19.65 -6.91
CA SER A 5 11.48 -20.88 -6.24
C SER A 5 12.46 -22.03 -6.47
N SER A 6 12.96 -22.18 -7.70
CA SER A 6 13.95 -23.19 -8.07
C SER A 6 15.26 -23.03 -7.28
N VAL A 7 15.74 -21.78 -7.13
CA VAL A 7 16.97 -21.49 -6.38
C VAL A 7 16.82 -21.82 -4.89
N LYS A 8 15.64 -21.56 -4.31
CA LYS A 8 15.34 -21.92 -2.90
C LYS A 8 15.33 -23.42 -2.69
N ASN A 9 14.72 -24.17 -3.61
CA ASN A 9 14.66 -25.64 -3.54
C ASN A 9 16.05 -26.25 -3.64
N ASN A 10 16.88 -25.79 -4.59
CA ASN A 10 18.26 -26.27 -4.72
C ASN A 10 19.11 -25.94 -3.49
N LYS A 11 18.93 -24.74 -2.92
CA LYS A 11 19.63 -24.35 -1.70
C LYS A 11 19.24 -25.22 -0.50
N HIS A 12 17.94 -25.52 -0.36
CA HIS A 12 17.45 -26.42 0.68
C HIS A 12 18.00 -27.84 0.50
N ALA A 13 17.95 -28.40 -0.72
CA ALA A 13 18.50 -29.71 -1.03
C ALA A 13 20.01 -29.81 -0.73
N ALA A 14 20.79 -28.79 -1.13
CA ALA A 14 22.22 -28.72 -0.85
C ALA A 14 22.52 -28.64 0.66
N LYS A 15 21.70 -27.92 1.42
CA LYS A 15 21.82 -27.79 2.88
C LYS A 15 21.60 -29.13 3.59
N VAL A 16 20.56 -29.88 3.19
CA VAL A 16 20.25 -31.21 3.73
C VAL A 16 21.40 -32.19 3.45
N LEU A 17 21.93 -32.20 2.22
CA LEU A 17 23.05 -33.06 1.84
C LEU A 17 24.35 -32.77 2.61
N ARG A 18 24.55 -31.51 3.02
CA ARG A 18 25.70 -31.08 3.81
C ARG A 18 25.56 -31.42 5.30
N GLY A 19 24.42 -31.97 5.74
CA GLY A 19 24.17 -32.29 7.14
C GLY A 19 23.98 -31.05 8.03
N GLU A 20 23.74 -29.88 7.42
CA GLU A 20 23.41 -28.66 8.15
C GLU A 20 21.95 -28.75 8.64
N ALA A 21 21.74 -29.47 9.75
CA ALA A 21 20.43 -29.58 10.39
C ALA A 21 19.91 -28.18 10.74
N GLU A 22 18.69 -27.85 10.29
CA GLU A 22 18.07 -26.60 10.69
C GLU A 22 17.89 -26.63 12.21
N THR A 23 18.45 -25.64 12.90
CA THR A 23 18.20 -25.47 14.33
C THR A 23 16.71 -25.25 14.51
N GLU A 24 16.01 -26.27 15.03
CA GLU A 24 14.59 -26.16 15.35
C GLU A 24 14.43 -25.00 16.33
N LYS A 25 13.66 -23.99 15.94
CA LYS A 25 13.36 -22.88 16.84
C LYS A 25 12.57 -23.45 18.02
N PRO A 26 12.86 -23.03 19.27
CA PRO A 26 12.14 -23.51 20.44
C PRO A 26 10.65 -23.26 20.24
N ARG A 27 9.85 -24.31 20.49
CA ARG A 27 8.39 -24.22 20.41
C ARG A 27 7.90 -23.21 21.45
N SER A 28 6.97 -22.35 21.05
CA SER A 28 6.34 -21.40 21.96
C SER A 28 5.63 -22.15 23.10
N THR A 29 5.79 -21.68 24.34
CA THR A 29 5.04 -22.16 25.51
C THR A 29 3.61 -21.60 25.55
N TYR A 30 3.22 -20.82 24.54
CA TYR A 30 1.90 -20.22 24.44
C TYR A 30 0.82 -21.26 24.14
N THR A 31 -0.17 -21.37 25.02
CA THR A 31 -1.24 -22.39 24.99
C THR A 31 -2.47 -21.98 24.16
N GLY A 32 -2.47 -20.78 23.56
CA GLY A 32 -3.54 -20.31 22.68
C GLY A 32 -3.33 -20.72 21.21
N LYS A 33 -4.32 -20.43 20.36
CA LYS A 33 -4.25 -20.69 18.92
C LYS A 33 -3.24 -19.75 18.26
N THR A 34 -2.06 -20.26 17.89
CA THR A 34 -1.09 -19.51 17.08
C THR A 34 -1.29 -19.83 15.59
N TYR A 35 -1.14 -18.80 14.76
CA TYR A 35 -1.26 -18.93 13.30
C TYR A 35 0.13 -18.88 12.62
N ASP A 36 1.18 -19.20 13.36
CA ASP A 36 2.58 -19.09 12.94
C ASP A 36 3.15 -20.40 12.37
N SER A 37 2.35 -21.47 12.31
CA SER A 37 2.76 -22.76 11.75
C SER A 37 2.17 -23.03 10.37
N THR A 38 2.92 -23.76 9.54
CA THR A 38 2.48 -24.17 8.20
C THR A 38 1.23 -25.05 8.23
N ASP A 39 1.07 -25.83 9.30
CA ASP A 39 -0.05 -26.75 9.48
C ASP A 39 -1.35 -25.99 9.82
N ALA A 40 -1.28 -24.99 10.71
CA ALA A 40 -2.42 -24.10 11.02
C ALA A 40 -2.87 -23.28 9.80
N ILE A 41 -1.91 -22.84 8.97
CA ILE A 41 -2.19 -22.16 7.70
C ILE A 41 -2.93 -23.12 6.75
N ALA A 42 -2.50 -24.38 6.65
CA ALA A 42 -3.14 -25.38 5.79
C ALA A 42 -4.58 -25.69 6.23
N GLU A 43 -4.83 -25.82 7.54
CA GLU A 43 -6.18 -26.00 8.09
C GLU A 43 -7.11 -24.81 7.80
N PHE A 44 -6.62 -23.57 7.94
CA PHE A 44 -7.38 -22.36 7.63
C PHE A 44 -7.87 -22.34 6.17
N PHE A 45 -7.00 -22.69 5.22
CA PHE A 45 -7.37 -22.74 3.80
C PHE A 45 -8.26 -23.93 3.44
N LYS A 46 -8.17 -25.05 4.17
CA LYS A 46 -9.12 -26.16 4.06
C LYS A 46 -10.50 -25.76 4.56
N MET A 47 -10.59 -25.11 5.73
CA MET A 47 -11.83 -24.64 6.34
C MET A 47 -12.59 -23.67 5.42
N LYS A 48 -11.86 -22.80 4.71
CA LYS A 48 -12.45 -21.86 3.73
C LYS A 48 -13.05 -22.55 2.49
N LYS A 49 -12.66 -23.80 2.20
CA LYS A 49 -13.15 -24.56 1.03
C LYS A 49 -14.30 -25.52 1.35
N SER A 50 -14.62 -25.78 2.62
CA SER A 50 -15.61 -26.80 3.03
C SER A 50 -17.04 -26.32 3.32
N GLY A 51 -17.36 -25.02 3.22
CA GLY A 51 -18.76 -24.59 2.96
C GLY A 51 -19.35 -23.44 3.79
N GLN A 52 -19.96 -22.50 3.05
CA GLN A 52 -21.08 -21.55 3.31
C GLN A 52 -20.93 -20.46 4.41
N GLY A 53 -21.11 -19.15 4.15
CA GLY A 53 -21.51 -18.33 2.97
C GLY A 53 -21.06 -16.86 3.21
N SER A 54 -21.21 -15.83 2.37
CA SER A 54 -21.93 -15.47 1.12
C SER A 54 -21.39 -14.05 0.74
N GLU A 55 -21.26 -13.52 -0.49
CA GLU A 55 -21.88 -13.68 -1.80
C GLU A 55 -20.86 -13.34 -2.91
N VAL A 56 -20.90 -14.02 -4.08
CA VAL A 56 -21.17 -13.41 -5.40
C VAL A 56 -21.64 -14.54 -6.31
N ARG A 57 -22.89 -14.41 -6.75
CA ARG A 57 -23.61 -15.31 -7.65
C ARG A 57 -23.17 -14.99 -9.09
N GLY A 58 -22.58 -15.94 -9.80
CA GLY A 58 -22.21 -15.81 -11.21
C GLY A 58 -22.48 -17.11 -11.94
N GLN A 59 -23.53 -17.10 -12.76
CA GLN A 59 -24.00 -18.22 -13.56
C GLN A 59 -22.93 -18.68 -14.57
N LYS A 60 -22.84 -20.00 -14.77
CA LYS A 60 -21.98 -20.61 -15.79
C LYS A 60 -22.62 -20.41 -17.16
N GLU A 61 -22.07 -19.49 -17.95
CA GLU A 61 -22.24 -19.49 -19.40
C GLU A 61 -20.90 -19.83 -20.06
N ASN A 62 -20.96 -20.75 -21.03
CA ASN A 62 -19.86 -21.15 -21.89
C ASN A 62 -19.33 -19.96 -22.69
N SER A 63 -18.38 -19.23 -22.12
CA SER A 63 -17.48 -18.36 -22.87
C SER A 63 -16.05 -18.71 -22.49
N LYS A 64 -15.19 -18.83 -23.50
CA LYS A 64 -13.76 -19.13 -23.35
C LYS A 64 -13.20 -18.25 -22.21
N PRO A 65 -12.46 -18.80 -21.23
CA PRO A 65 -11.98 -18.00 -20.12
C PRO A 65 -11.05 -16.91 -20.67
N LEU A 66 -11.52 -15.67 -20.63
CA LEU A 66 -10.73 -14.49 -20.98
C LEU A 66 -9.38 -14.57 -20.25
N SER A 67 -8.30 -14.35 -21.00
CA SER A 67 -6.94 -14.36 -20.47
C SER A 67 -6.86 -13.40 -19.29
N GLY A 68 -6.03 -13.70 -18.29
CA GLY A 68 -5.82 -12.81 -17.13
C GLY A 68 -5.49 -11.36 -17.57
N PHE A 69 -4.87 -11.22 -18.74
CA PHE A 69 -4.60 -9.93 -19.38
C PHE A 69 -5.86 -9.16 -19.81
N GLU A 70 -6.87 -9.84 -20.35
CA GLU A 70 -8.13 -9.23 -20.80
C GLU A 70 -9.01 -8.80 -19.62
N LYS A 71 -8.99 -9.56 -18.51
CA LYS A 71 -9.63 -9.15 -17.25
C LYS A 71 -9.00 -7.89 -16.66
N LEU A 72 -7.67 -7.77 -16.72
CA LEU A 72 -6.97 -6.58 -16.24
C LEU A 72 -7.25 -5.37 -17.14
N LYS A 73 -7.36 -5.57 -18.46
CA LYS A 73 -7.70 -4.49 -19.41
C LYS A 73 -9.13 -3.97 -19.21
N ALA A 74 -10.09 -4.86 -19.00
CA ALA A 74 -11.49 -4.48 -18.72
C ALA A 74 -11.65 -3.77 -17.35
N ALA A 75 -10.84 -4.16 -16.35
CA ALA A 75 -10.78 -3.45 -15.07
C ALA A 75 -10.07 -2.08 -15.18
N GLY A 76 -9.11 -1.95 -16.10
CA GLY A 76 -8.33 -0.72 -16.33
C GLY A 76 -9.01 0.33 -17.21
N SER A 77 -9.94 -0.06 -18.10
CA SER A 77 -10.63 0.88 -18.99
C SER A 77 -11.72 1.70 -18.30
N ASN A 78 -12.12 1.34 -17.08
CA ASN A 78 -12.95 2.15 -16.18
C ASN A 78 -12.11 2.98 -15.21
N GLN A 79 -10.89 3.39 -15.59
CA GLN A 79 -10.31 4.60 -15.03
C GLN A 79 -11.07 5.80 -15.57
N SER A 80 -12.27 5.99 -15.02
CA SER A 80 -12.92 7.28 -14.89
C SER A 80 -11.85 8.25 -14.42
N LYS A 81 -11.47 9.15 -15.33
CA LYS A 81 -10.87 10.45 -15.07
C LYS A 81 -11.19 10.84 -13.63
N ILE A 82 -10.21 10.76 -12.74
CA ILE A 82 -10.36 11.19 -11.34
C ILE A 82 -10.57 12.69 -11.43
N GLN A 83 -11.83 13.08 -11.63
CA GLN A 83 -12.29 14.44 -11.45
C GLN A 83 -12.21 14.64 -9.96
N ASN A 84 -11.07 15.17 -9.54
CA ASN A 84 -10.78 15.55 -8.17
C ASN A 84 -11.98 16.38 -7.69
N PRO A 85 -12.87 15.84 -6.82
CA PRO A 85 -13.98 16.63 -6.36
C PRO A 85 -13.34 17.69 -5.48
N LYS A 86 -13.40 18.95 -5.91
CA LYS A 86 -13.19 20.12 -5.07
C LYS A 86 -14.31 20.15 -4.02
N SER A 87 -14.37 19.16 -3.14
CA SER A 87 -15.14 19.27 -1.92
C SER A 87 -14.36 20.21 -1.03
N LYS A 88 -14.80 21.47 -1.05
CA LYS A 88 -14.50 22.52 -0.08
C LYS A 88 -14.96 22.07 1.32
N ILE A 89 -14.32 21.03 1.84
CA ILE A 89 -14.20 20.85 3.27
C ILE A 89 -12.96 21.68 3.59
N GLU A 90 -13.06 22.60 4.54
CA GLU A 90 -11.99 23.51 4.96
C GLU A 90 -10.88 22.75 5.72
N ILE A 91 -10.45 21.64 5.14
CA ILE A 91 -9.31 20.86 5.54
C ILE A 91 -8.13 21.65 4.97
N GLY A 92 -7.53 22.49 5.82
CA GLY A 92 -6.35 23.29 5.48
C GLY A 92 -5.25 22.48 4.79
N LEU A 93 -4.24 23.17 4.27
CA LEU A 93 -3.22 22.61 3.38
C LEU A 93 -2.63 21.30 3.93
N VAL A 94 -2.96 20.18 3.28
CA VAL A 94 -2.51 18.84 3.69
C VAL A 94 -1.07 18.61 3.23
N PRO A 95 -0.19 17.96 4.03
CA PRO A 95 1.10 17.49 3.55
C PRO A 95 0.97 16.67 2.26
N GLY A 96 1.84 16.91 1.29
CA GLY A 96 1.78 16.36 -0.06
C GLY A 96 1.03 17.23 -1.07
N SER A 97 0.31 18.27 -0.62
CA SER A 97 -0.35 19.21 -1.51
C SER A 97 0.63 20.16 -2.20
N HIS A 98 0.29 20.58 -3.42
CA HIS A 98 1.00 21.63 -4.14
C HIS A 98 0.45 23.00 -3.77
N VAL A 99 1.34 23.95 -3.62
CA VAL A 99 1.02 25.34 -3.27
C VAL A 99 1.77 26.29 -4.16
N ARG A 100 1.23 27.48 -4.37
CA ARG A 100 1.89 28.57 -5.07
C ARG A 100 2.10 29.74 -4.12
N HIS A 101 3.34 30.22 -4.08
CA HIS A 101 3.75 31.41 -3.34
C HIS A 101 4.21 32.49 -4.31
N ALA A 102 3.87 33.76 -4.04
CA ALA A 102 4.19 34.87 -4.94
C ALA A 102 5.69 34.99 -5.23
N LYS A 103 6.55 34.79 -4.23
CA LYS A 103 8.02 34.92 -4.34
C LYS A 103 8.73 33.66 -4.85
N TYR A 104 8.22 32.47 -4.52
CA TYR A 104 8.94 31.21 -4.72
C TYR A 104 8.30 30.32 -5.79
N GLY A 105 7.15 30.73 -6.34
CA GLY A 105 6.41 29.96 -7.31
C GLY A 105 5.75 28.74 -6.71
N LYS A 106 5.72 27.64 -7.46
CA LYS A 106 5.06 26.39 -7.06
C LYS A 106 5.97 25.60 -6.10
N GLY A 107 5.40 25.00 -5.07
CA GLY A 107 6.11 24.18 -4.09
C GLY A 107 5.25 23.05 -3.54
N LEU A 108 5.89 22.10 -2.87
CA LEU A 108 5.26 20.93 -2.26
C LEU A 108 5.32 21.03 -0.74
N VAL A 109 4.17 20.88 -0.08
CA VAL A 109 4.09 20.86 1.39
C VAL A 109 4.65 19.54 1.90
N LEU A 110 5.74 19.58 2.65
CA LEU A 110 6.35 18.38 3.25
C LEU A 110 5.75 18.06 4.62
N ARG A 111 5.52 19.09 5.43
CA ARG A 111 5.11 18.91 6.83
C ARG A 111 4.22 20.06 7.28
N ARG A 112 3.22 19.72 8.09
CA ARG A 112 2.29 20.63 8.74
C ARG A 112 2.39 20.44 10.25
N GLU A 113 2.65 21.51 10.98
CA GLU A 113 2.77 21.48 12.45
C GLU A 113 1.88 22.55 13.08
N GLY A 114 1.22 22.19 14.17
CA GLY A 114 0.28 23.08 14.86
C GLY A 114 -1.15 22.94 14.36
N THR A 115 -2.03 23.78 14.90
CA THR A 115 -3.47 23.72 14.67
C THR A 115 -4.02 25.13 14.42
N GLY A 116 -5.03 25.25 13.56
CA GLY A 116 -5.70 26.52 13.27
C GLY A 116 -4.84 27.50 12.48
N ASP A 117 -4.85 28.76 12.91
CA ASP A 117 -4.23 29.90 12.20
C ASP A 117 -2.69 29.93 12.27
N ASN A 118 -2.11 29.36 13.32
CA ASN A 118 -0.67 29.42 13.60
C ASN A 118 0.07 28.16 13.12
N VAL A 119 -0.47 27.52 12.09
CA VAL A 119 0.12 26.32 11.51
C VAL A 119 1.40 26.67 10.78
N LYS A 120 2.49 25.99 11.16
CA LYS A 120 3.78 26.07 10.48
C LYS A 120 3.83 25.01 9.39
N LEU A 121 4.05 25.47 8.16
CA LEU A 121 4.25 24.66 6.98
C LEU A 121 5.73 24.62 6.62
N THR A 122 6.22 23.42 6.33
CA THR A 122 7.52 23.21 5.71
C THR A 122 7.27 22.85 4.26
N ILE A 123 7.72 23.70 3.33
CA ILE A 123 7.42 23.60 1.90
C ILE A 123 8.72 23.53 1.12
N SER A 124 8.83 22.58 0.19
CA SER A 124 9.94 22.51 -0.76
C SER A 124 9.59 23.28 -2.03
N PHE A 125 10.37 24.31 -2.33
CA PHE A 125 10.26 25.06 -3.57
C PHE A 125 11.42 24.66 -4.50
N PRO A 126 11.15 24.22 -5.74
CA PRO A 126 12.20 23.98 -6.72
C PRO A 126 13.04 25.24 -6.92
N GLY A 127 14.37 25.11 -6.86
CA GLY A 127 15.32 26.23 -7.00
C GLY A 127 15.56 27.07 -5.73
N PHE A 128 14.63 27.10 -4.77
CA PHE A 128 14.78 27.85 -3.50
C PHE A 128 14.99 26.96 -2.27
N GLY A 129 14.76 25.65 -2.42
CA GLY A 129 14.87 24.66 -1.35
C GLY A 129 13.71 24.70 -0.37
N GLN A 130 13.96 24.20 0.84
CA GLN A 130 12.94 24.09 1.88
C GLN A 130 12.75 25.42 2.62
N LYS A 131 11.50 25.89 2.73
CA LYS A 131 11.11 27.08 3.50
C LYS A 131 10.11 26.72 4.58
N LYS A 132 10.20 27.43 5.71
CA LYS A 132 9.24 27.35 6.82
C LYS A 132 8.40 28.61 6.80
N LEU A 133 7.10 28.46 6.63
CA LEU A 133 6.14 29.55 6.53
C LEU A 133 4.93 29.25 7.41
N ILE A 134 4.21 30.27 7.85
CA ILE A 134 2.96 30.09 8.59
C ILE A 134 1.80 30.19 7.62
N GLU A 135 0.85 29.25 7.65
CA GLU A 135 -0.28 29.14 6.72
C GLU A 135 -1.00 30.48 6.53
N LYS A 136 -1.33 31.17 7.63
CA LYS A 136 -2.00 32.48 7.64
C LYS A 136 -1.21 33.64 7.04
N PHE A 137 0.12 33.64 7.18
CA PHE A 137 0.97 34.75 6.75
C PHE A 137 1.61 34.52 5.38
N ALA A 138 1.55 33.30 4.86
CA ALA A 138 2.20 32.92 3.63
C ALA A 138 1.38 33.20 2.37
N ASN A 139 0.08 33.51 2.50
CA ASN A 139 -0.84 33.76 1.38
C ASN A 139 -0.67 32.73 0.25
N LEU A 140 -0.67 31.44 0.62
CA LEU A 140 -0.44 30.35 -0.33
C LEU A 140 -1.72 30.05 -1.10
N GLU A 141 -1.63 30.00 -2.42
CA GLU A 141 -2.71 29.51 -3.28
C GLU A 141 -2.57 28.00 -3.46
N GLN A 142 -3.68 27.27 -3.42
CA GLN A 142 -3.68 25.85 -3.78
C GLN A 142 -3.49 25.70 -5.29
N ALA A 143 -2.44 24.99 -5.71
CA ALA A 143 -2.03 24.86 -7.12
C ALA A 143 -2.67 23.65 -7.83
#